data_AF-A0A3N9ULA1-F1
#
_entry.id   AF-A0A3N9ULA1-F1
#
_cell.length_a   1.000
_cell.length_b   1.000
_cell.length_c   1.000
_cell.angle_alpha   90.00
_cell.angle_beta   90.00
_cell.angle_gamma   90.00
#
_symmetry.space_group_name_H-M   'P 1'
#
loop_
_entity.id
_entity.type
_entity.pdbx_description
1 polymer ?
#
loop_
_entity_poly.entity_id
_entity_poly.type
_entity_poly.pdbx_seq_one_letter_code
_entity_poly.pdbx_strand_id
1 'polypeptide(L)'
;MSQRLGSILNKIINFDLQKPKRSGILDTSKLLPASIKKIGGTFWGFVNESGDFVIEPQYDYVFDFQENGLARVEKNGLYGLIDLQGNYIVQPRYRWIEPFSEGRAAVQTVNEKLPSYKLIDETGKGITKKYYNFIGSFYDGRAVFQQDHLYGYLTRNGREVIPPIYTSAEHFSDGKAIVKLSDNYYYLLDVNGKTLQKYPYPYIGKLSEGLIVFSEQEWFDDERKIGYMNEAGKVVIKPQYKYANEFMNGRAVIGMSDNFRQNSDEGVIDPKGKIIIQPKYNDVKLLGEDRIAVGKASNEENPYYGSVYALATTKGNFLTDFVFDNIEVFKDGKASATIKGNTFFIDLVGKRLKNLPTVEGSGTLALEDNIITANMDHRVYYYHENGSVIYQQHKIIPINEQIQIIEEKYKPNVNFFVYYPRIVGIQNKQVQKKTNQELKRLSNLQKISPNEALSYVYEGDFIIESLIKDLLTMQFTGYEYHFGAAHGTGIQNFVTLNVKNGEFYELQELFKPQSDFITKLSDMIKEQMLKEPEKYFSIDLYKGIKPNQNFTVTEDTLTIYFDSGEIAAYAVGFPKFTIPFSEIMELINEEGELWQALH
;
A
#
# COMPACT_ATOMS: atom_id res chain seq x y z
N MET A 1 25.05 35.84 -26.61
CA MET A 1 24.55 34.96 -25.54
C MET A 1 23.03 34.70 -25.63
N SER A 2 22.40 34.76 -26.81
CA SER A 2 20.98 34.42 -27.02
C SER A 2 20.74 33.28 -28.02
N GLN A 3 21.78 32.51 -28.38
CA GLN A 3 21.67 31.38 -29.31
C GLN A 3 21.88 29.99 -28.66
N ARG A 4 22.13 29.92 -27.34
CA ARG A 4 22.30 28.64 -26.61
C ARG A 4 21.10 28.19 -25.78
N LEU A 5 20.06 29.02 -25.65
CA LEU A 5 18.80 28.67 -24.96
C LEU A 5 17.74 28.12 -25.93
N GLY A 6 17.82 28.47 -27.22
CA GLY A 6 16.91 27.95 -28.26
C GLY A 6 17.18 26.49 -28.66
N SER A 7 18.34 25.92 -28.34
CA SER A 7 18.67 24.52 -28.67
C SER A 7 18.27 23.50 -27.60
N ILE A 8 17.82 23.96 -26.42
CA ILE A 8 17.35 23.09 -25.33
C ILE A 8 15.81 22.99 -25.38
N LEU A 9 15.09 24.07 -25.73
CA LEU A 9 13.64 24.02 -25.91
C LEU A 9 13.20 23.21 -27.14
N ASN A 10 13.97 23.21 -28.23
CA ASN A 10 13.68 22.36 -29.40
C ASN A 10 14.01 20.86 -29.18
N LYS A 11 14.62 20.49 -28.04
CA LYS A 11 14.82 19.09 -27.65
C LYS A 11 13.68 18.52 -26.81
N ILE A 12 12.77 19.36 -26.31
CA ILE A 12 11.64 18.93 -25.47
C ILE A 12 10.32 18.90 -26.26
N ILE A 13 10.25 19.57 -27.42
CA ILE A 13 8.98 19.74 -28.19
C ILE A 13 8.91 18.91 -29.49
N ASN A 14 10.00 18.23 -29.90
CA ASN A 14 9.97 17.29 -31.04
C ASN A 14 10.67 15.97 -30.67
N PHE A 15 9.96 15.10 -29.95
CA PHE A 15 10.29 13.67 -29.95
C PHE A 15 9.82 13.08 -31.28
N ASP A 16 10.69 13.18 -32.29
CA ASP A 16 10.55 12.44 -33.53
C ASP A 16 10.64 10.93 -33.21
N LEU A 17 9.54 10.23 -33.47
CA LEU A 17 9.34 8.79 -33.27
C LEU A 17 10.23 7.99 -34.23
N GLN A 18 11.54 8.00 -34.04
CA GLN A 18 12.39 7.00 -34.65
C GLN A 18 12.35 5.73 -33.79
N LYS A 19 11.49 4.79 -34.21
CA LYS A 19 11.47 3.41 -33.71
C LYS A 19 12.91 2.88 -33.71
N PRO A 20 13.48 2.46 -32.56
CA PRO A 20 14.76 1.76 -32.58
C PRO A 20 14.59 0.45 -33.35
N LYS A 21 15.50 0.24 -34.31
CA LYS A 21 15.65 -1.03 -35.02
C LYS A 21 15.88 -2.14 -34.00
N ARG A 22 14.97 -3.10 -33.96
CA ARG A 22 15.08 -4.34 -33.19
C ARG A 22 16.30 -5.14 -33.66
N SER A 23 17.29 -5.31 -32.78
CA SER A 23 18.20 -6.45 -32.81
C SER A 23 17.77 -7.42 -31.71
N GLY A 24 17.46 -8.66 -32.10
CA GLY A 24 16.98 -9.72 -31.22
C GLY A 24 18.06 -10.26 -30.28
N ILE A 25 18.26 -9.56 -29.18
CA ILE A 25 18.87 -10.08 -27.96
C ILE A 25 17.87 -9.73 -26.86
N LEU A 26 17.41 -10.72 -26.10
CA LEU A 26 16.69 -10.48 -24.85
C LEU A 26 17.60 -9.64 -23.97
N ASP A 27 17.35 -8.34 -23.91
CA ASP A 27 18.04 -7.45 -22.99
C ASP A 27 17.73 -7.94 -21.58
N THR A 28 18.75 -8.38 -20.88
CA THR A 28 18.68 -8.89 -19.50
C THR A 28 18.48 -7.75 -18.49
N SER A 29 18.25 -6.52 -18.94
CA SER A 29 18.01 -5.36 -18.09
C SER A 29 16.78 -5.55 -17.21
N LYS A 30 16.95 -5.49 -15.89
CA LYS A 30 15.84 -5.46 -14.94
C LYS A 30 15.03 -4.17 -15.16
N LEU A 31 13.71 -4.30 -15.27
CA LEU A 31 12.79 -3.16 -15.35
C LEU A 31 12.22 -2.88 -13.96
N LEU A 32 12.39 -1.64 -13.50
CA LEU A 32 12.05 -1.22 -12.14
C LEU A 32 10.83 -0.30 -12.15
N PRO A 33 9.78 -0.55 -11.35
CA PRO A 33 8.65 0.36 -11.21
C PRO A 33 9.08 1.76 -10.80
N ALA A 34 8.68 2.77 -11.56
CA ALA A 34 9.05 4.14 -11.32
C ALA A 34 7.87 5.07 -11.61
N SER A 35 7.68 6.08 -10.75
CA SER A 35 6.53 6.99 -10.86
C SER A 35 6.91 8.45 -10.90
N ILE A 36 6.18 9.21 -11.70
CA ILE A 36 6.27 10.68 -11.79
C ILE A 36 4.96 11.30 -11.33
N LYS A 37 5.04 12.49 -10.73
CA LYS A 37 3.86 13.35 -10.54
C LYS A 37 3.68 14.25 -11.76
N LYS A 38 2.46 14.32 -12.28
CA LYS A 38 2.03 15.26 -13.33
C LYS A 38 0.59 15.71 -13.04
N ILE A 39 0.05 16.59 -13.87
CA ILE A 39 -1.37 16.96 -13.81
C ILE A 39 -2.20 15.68 -13.98
N GLY A 40 -3.19 15.48 -13.11
CA GLY A 40 -4.03 14.30 -13.04
C GLY A 40 -3.53 13.19 -12.12
N GLY A 41 -2.41 13.36 -11.40
CA GLY A 41 -1.98 12.37 -10.40
C GLY A 41 -0.50 11.96 -10.41
N THR A 42 -0.26 10.83 -9.75
CA THR A 42 1.00 10.09 -9.85
C THR A 42 0.81 8.99 -10.86
N PHE A 43 1.72 8.89 -11.84
CA PHE A 43 1.66 7.88 -12.89
C PHE A 43 2.90 7.02 -12.84
N TRP A 44 2.69 5.72 -13.03
CA TRP A 44 3.71 4.69 -12.96
C TRP A 44 4.06 4.17 -14.36
N GLY A 45 5.33 3.82 -14.51
CA GLY A 45 5.94 3.17 -15.66
C GLY A 45 7.13 2.33 -15.18
N PHE A 46 8.07 2.04 -16.07
CA PHE A 46 9.25 1.24 -15.74
C PHE A 46 10.52 1.87 -16.31
N VAL A 47 11.55 1.96 -15.47
CA VAL A 47 12.89 2.41 -15.85
C VAL A 47 13.84 1.21 -15.98
N ASN A 48 14.86 1.34 -16.82
CA ASN A 48 15.99 0.44 -16.85
C ASN A 48 17.02 0.80 -15.76
N GLU A 49 18.12 0.05 -15.69
CA GLU A 49 19.21 0.26 -14.74
C GLU A 49 20.01 1.56 -14.97
N SER A 50 19.81 2.24 -16.10
CA SER A 50 20.35 3.58 -16.36
C SER A 50 19.42 4.70 -15.88
N GLY A 51 18.22 4.36 -15.40
CA GLY A 51 17.20 5.32 -14.97
C GLY A 51 16.31 5.84 -16.10
N ASP A 52 16.46 5.34 -17.32
CA ASP A 52 15.66 5.74 -18.47
C ASP A 52 14.34 4.99 -18.50
N PHE A 53 13.23 5.69 -18.73
CA PHE A 53 11.92 5.04 -18.91
C PHE A 53 11.93 4.18 -20.19
N VAL A 54 11.72 2.89 -20.03
CA VAL A 54 11.50 1.92 -21.12
C VAL A 54 10.00 1.78 -21.38
N ILE A 55 9.20 1.84 -20.32
CA ILE A 55 7.73 1.89 -20.39
C ILE A 55 7.31 3.20 -19.75
N GLU A 56 6.76 4.10 -20.57
CA GLU A 56 6.40 5.46 -20.15
C GLU A 56 5.34 5.49 -19.04
N PRO A 57 5.41 6.45 -18.10
CA PRO A 57 4.42 6.62 -17.05
C PRO A 57 3.01 6.92 -17.55
N GLN A 58 2.13 5.93 -17.46
CA GLN A 58 0.75 6.00 -17.97
C GLN A 58 -0.27 5.18 -17.18
N TYR A 59 0.19 4.48 -16.14
CA TYR A 59 -0.61 3.61 -15.29
C TYR A 59 -0.85 4.31 -13.95
N ASP A 60 -1.97 4.01 -13.32
CA ASP A 60 -2.28 4.52 -11.97
C ASP A 60 -1.39 3.83 -10.93
N TYR A 61 -1.06 2.55 -11.18
CA TYR A 61 -0.12 1.75 -10.40
C TYR A 61 0.46 0.60 -11.23
N VAL A 62 1.65 0.13 -10.89
CA VAL A 62 2.27 -1.06 -11.49
C VAL A 62 2.91 -1.93 -10.41
N PHE A 63 2.90 -3.24 -10.62
CA PHE A 63 3.65 -4.21 -9.81
C PHE A 63 4.94 -4.57 -10.53
N ASP A 64 5.91 -5.11 -9.78
CA ASP A 64 7.15 -5.66 -10.35
C ASP A 64 6.86 -6.73 -11.42
N PHE A 65 7.75 -6.82 -12.40
CA PHE A 65 7.77 -7.96 -13.32
C PHE A 65 8.08 -9.23 -12.54
N GLN A 66 7.23 -10.25 -12.71
CA GLN A 66 7.47 -11.58 -12.16
C GLN A 66 8.49 -12.35 -13.02
N GLU A 67 8.98 -13.48 -12.52
CA GLU A 67 9.93 -14.35 -13.23
C GLU A 67 9.45 -14.78 -14.62
N ASN A 68 8.13 -14.84 -14.84
CA ASN A 68 7.54 -15.14 -16.13
C ASN A 68 7.53 -13.96 -17.14
N GLY A 69 8.10 -12.81 -16.77
CA GLY A 69 8.21 -11.63 -17.62
C GLY A 69 6.91 -10.82 -17.73
N LEU A 70 5.94 -11.04 -16.84
CA LEU A 70 4.67 -10.31 -16.82
C LEU A 70 4.58 -9.37 -15.61
N ALA A 71 4.09 -8.16 -15.84
CA ALA A 71 3.71 -7.23 -14.80
C ALA A 71 2.19 -7.00 -14.78
N ARG A 72 1.64 -6.86 -13.59
CA ARG A 72 0.26 -6.41 -13.37
C ARG A 72 0.27 -4.88 -13.36
N VAL A 73 -0.70 -4.28 -14.04
CA VAL A 73 -0.82 -2.82 -14.12
C VAL A 73 -2.26 -2.39 -13.89
N GLU A 74 -2.42 -1.28 -13.20
CA GLU A 74 -3.71 -0.64 -12.95
C GLU A 74 -3.87 0.59 -13.84
N LYS A 75 -5.05 0.72 -14.44
CA LYS A 75 -5.45 1.90 -15.22
C LYS A 75 -6.95 2.11 -15.13
N ASN A 76 -7.37 3.32 -14.77
CA ASN A 76 -8.74 3.70 -14.50
C ASN A 76 -9.44 2.75 -13.50
N GLY A 77 -8.74 2.36 -12.44
CA GLY A 77 -9.28 1.46 -11.40
C GLY A 77 -9.44 -0.01 -11.83
N LEU A 78 -8.89 -0.41 -12.97
CA LEU A 78 -8.94 -1.78 -13.49
C LEU A 78 -7.55 -2.33 -13.78
N TYR A 79 -7.40 -3.63 -13.60
CA TYR A 79 -6.15 -4.36 -13.70
C TYR A 79 -6.03 -5.08 -15.05
N GLY A 80 -4.83 -5.01 -15.61
CA GLY A 80 -4.38 -5.69 -16.83
C GLY A 80 -3.00 -6.33 -16.66
N LEU A 81 -2.47 -6.91 -17.74
CA LEU A 81 -1.15 -7.54 -17.79
C LEU A 81 -0.36 -6.98 -18.97
N ILE A 82 0.92 -6.69 -18.75
CA ILE A 82 1.86 -6.28 -19.79
C ILE A 82 3.09 -7.18 -19.83
N ASP A 83 3.71 -7.25 -21.01
CA ASP A 83 5.04 -7.84 -21.19
C ASP A 83 6.17 -6.82 -20.92
N LEU A 84 7.43 -7.29 -20.99
CA LEU A 84 8.64 -6.47 -20.82
C LEU A 84 8.80 -5.33 -21.86
N GLN A 85 8.01 -5.33 -22.93
CA GLN A 85 7.99 -4.24 -23.92
C GLN A 85 6.83 -3.27 -23.68
N GLY A 86 6.04 -3.46 -22.63
CA GLY A 86 4.86 -2.66 -22.31
C GLY A 86 3.65 -2.98 -23.18
N ASN A 87 3.66 -4.06 -23.96
CA ASN A 87 2.48 -4.46 -24.72
C ASN A 87 1.49 -5.16 -23.78
N TYR A 88 0.22 -4.83 -23.90
CA TYR A 88 -0.81 -5.53 -23.15
C TYR A 88 -0.96 -6.98 -23.63
N ILE A 89 -0.74 -7.91 -22.71
CA ILE A 89 -1.23 -9.29 -22.82
C ILE A 89 -2.72 -9.33 -22.46
N VAL A 90 -3.11 -8.55 -21.46
CA VAL A 90 -4.50 -8.35 -21.06
C VAL A 90 -4.75 -6.87 -20.85
N GLN A 91 -5.69 -6.30 -21.59
CA GLN A 91 -6.15 -4.92 -21.39
C GLN A 91 -6.77 -4.76 -19.98
N PRO A 92 -6.65 -3.58 -19.34
CA PRO A 92 -7.28 -3.30 -18.05
C PRO A 92 -8.77 -3.59 -18.09
N ARG A 93 -9.19 -4.65 -17.40
CA ARG A 93 -10.59 -5.13 -17.43
C ARG A 93 -11.01 -5.97 -16.23
N TYR A 94 -10.08 -6.28 -15.33
CA TYR A 94 -10.35 -7.03 -14.12
C TYR A 94 -10.34 -6.08 -12.92
N ARG A 95 -11.10 -6.38 -11.87
CA ARG A 95 -10.99 -5.63 -10.60
C ARG A 95 -9.69 -5.96 -9.87
N TRP A 96 -9.20 -7.18 -10.05
CA TRP A 96 -7.96 -7.64 -9.45
C TRP A 96 -7.39 -8.82 -10.25
N ILE A 97 -6.06 -8.92 -10.26
CA ILE A 97 -5.32 -10.07 -10.78
C ILE A 97 -4.33 -10.50 -9.69
N GLU A 98 -4.49 -11.73 -9.19
CA GLU A 98 -3.53 -12.32 -8.26
C GLU A 98 -2.15 -12.49 -8.92
N PRO A 99 -1.05 -12.52 -8.15
CA PRO A 99 0.25 -12.93 -8.67
C PRO A 99 0.16 -14.28 -9.40
N PHE A 100 1.00 -14.46 -10.41
CA PHE A 100 1.09 -15.74 -11.08
C PHE A 100 1.84 -16.72 -10.17
N SER A 101 1.21 -17.84 -9.85
CA SER A 101 1.86 -18.98 -9.22
C SER A 101 1.68 -20.21 -10.09
N GLU A 102 2.76 -20.95 -10.32
CA GLU A 102 2.80 -22.13 -11.20
C GLU A 102 2.17 -21.87 -12.59
N GLY A 103 2.37 -20.67 -13.13
CA GLY A 103 1.86 -20.21 -14.42
C GLY A 103 0.35 -19.96 -14.47
N ARG A 104 -0.29 -19.72 -13.32
CA ARG A 104 -1.73 -19.46 -13.20
C ARG A 104 -2.00 -18.26 -12.32
N ALA A 105 -3.04 -17.50 -12.64
CA ALA A 105 -3.51 -16.40 -11.80
C ALA A 105 -5.04 -16.45 -11.68
N ALA A 106 -5.54 -16.17 -10.48
CA ALA A 106 -6.95 -15.89 -10.27
C ALA A 106 -7.23 -14.43 -10.63
N VAL A 107 -8.38 -14.18 -11.24
CA VAL A 107 -8.85 -12.83 -11.61
C VAL A 107 -10.24 -12.58 -11.08
N GLN A 108 -10.44 -11.40 -10.51
CA GLN A 108 -11.76 -10.93 -10.12
C GLN A 108 -12.36 -10.09 -11.25
N THR A 109 -13.55 -10.49 -11.73
CA THR A 109 -14.24 -9.77 -12.81
C THR A 109 -15.01 -8.54 -12.30
N VAL A 110 -15.33 -7.61 -13.19
CA VAL A 110 -16.07 -6.37 -12.87
C VAL A 110 -17.54 -6.65 -12.49
N ASN A 111 -18.03 -7.88 -12.66
CA ASN A 111 -19.39 -8.23 -12.26
C ASN A 111 -19.55 -8.07 -10.74
N GLU A 112 -20.53 -7.27 -10.33
CA GLU A 112 -20.90 -7.04 -8.93
C GLU A 112 -21.55 -8.24 -8.27
N LYS A 113 -22.12 -9.15 -9.07
CA LYS A 113 -22.72 -10.38 -8.55
C LYS A 113 -21.64 -11.43 -8.32
N LEU A 114 -21.57 -11.91 -7.09
CA LEU A 114 -20.84 -13.13 -6.76
C LEU A 114 -21.56 -14.35 -7.37
N PRO A 115 -20.84 -15.41 -7.77
CA PRO A 115 -19.37 -15.53 -7.80
C PRO A 115 -18.70 -14.72 -8.93
N SER A 116 -17.54 -14.11 -8.65
CA SER A 116 -16.86 -13.19 -9.60
C SER A 116 -15.43 -13.59 -10.00
N TYR A 117 -14.89 -14.69 -9.45
CA TYR A 117 -13.52 -15.14 -9.74
C TYR A 117 -13.44 -16.16 -10.87
N LYS A 118 -12.38 -16.06 -11.68
CA LYS A 118 -11.99 -17.03 -12.72
C LYS A 118 -10.49 -17.28 -12.69
N LEU A 119 -10.05 -18.35 -13.36
CA LEU A 119 -8.64 -18.63 -13.56
C LEU A 119 -8.18 -18.27 -14.98
N ILE A 120 -7.00 -17.67 -15.12
CA ILE A 120 -6.32 -17.44 -16.39
C ILE A 120 -4.93 -18.09 -16.43
N ASP A 121 -4.43 -18.35 -17.63
CA ASP A 121 -3.00 -18.62 -17.88
C ASP A 121 -2.23 -17.33 -18.18
N GLU A 122 -0.92 -17.46 -18.40
CA GLU A 122 0.02 -16.35 -18.70
C GLU A 122 -0.27 -15.65 -20.03
N THR A 123 -1.05 -16.27 -20.92
CA THR A 123 -1.51 -15.63 -22.17
C THR A 123 -2.77 -14.79 -21.94
N GLY A 124 -3.30 -14.77 -20.71
CA GLY A 124 -4.56 -14.11 -20.37
C GLY A 124 -5.80 -14.93 -20.74
N LYS A 125 -5.63 -16.17 -21.19
CA LYS A 125 -6.74 -17.03 -21.60
C LYS A 125 -7.42 -17.62 -20.36
N GLY A 126 -8.75 -17.50 -20.32
CA GLY A 126 -9.57 -18.12 -19.28
C GLY A 126 -9.50 -19.65 -19.31
N ILE A 127 -9.25 -20.25 -18.16
CA ILE A 127 -9.14 -21.71 -17.95
C ILE A 127 -10.45 -22.27 -17.41
N THR A 128 -11.04 -21.61 -16.41
CA THR A 128 -12.29 -22.07 -15.80
C THR A 128 -13.51 -21.61 -16.60
N LYS A 129 -14.45 -22.54 -16.83
CA LYS A 129 -15.70 -22.23 -17.56
C LYS A 129 -16.70 -21.46 -16.70
N LYS A 130 -16.79 -21.81 -15.41
CA LYS A 130 -17.65 -21.15 -14.42
C LYS A 130 -16.86 -20.17 -13.54
N TYR A 131 -17.61 -19.41 -12.75
CA TYR A 131 -17.10 -18.48 -11.76
C TYR A 131 -17.07 -19.12 -10.36
N TYR A 132 -16.23 -18.59 -9.47
CA TYR A 132 -16.11 -19.00 -8.06
C TYR A 132 -16.21 -17.78 -7.12
N ASN A 133 -16.55 -18.02 -5.85
CA ASN A 133 -16.57 -16.95 -4.84
C ASN A 133 -15.15 -16.48 -4.50
N PHE A 134 -14.18 -17.40 -4.57
CA PHE A 134 -12.76 -17.14 -4.34
C PHE A 134 -11.91 -18.23 -5.00
N ILE A 135 -10.70 -17.90 -5.43
CA ILE A 135 -9.65 -18.85 -5.84
C ILE A 135 -8.33 -18.33 -5.27
N GLY A 136 -7.64 -19.15 -4.49
CA GLY A 136 -6.31 -18.84 -3.96
C GLY A 136 -5.18 -19.09 -4.96
N SER A 137 -3.97 -18.73 -4.56
CA SER A 137 -2.75 -19.04 -5.33
C SER A 137 -2.51 -20.55 -5.44
N PHE A 138 -1.76 -20.95 -6.47
CA PHE A 138 -1.33 -22.33 -6.65
C PHE A 138 -0.17 -22.68 -5.73
N TYR A 139 -0.27 -23.83 -5.07
CA TYR A 139 0.80 -24.49 -4.33
C TYR A 139 0.68 -26.00 -4.56
N ASP A 140 1.80 -26.68 -4.82
CA ASP A 140 1.87 -28.10 -5.16
C ASP A 140 0.85 -28.55 -6.23
N GLY A 141 0.64 -27.73 -7.26
CA GLY A 141 -0.28 -28.05 -8.35
C GLY A 141 -1.76 -27.96 -7.98
N ARG A 142 -2.10 -27.31 -6.85
CA ARG A 142 -3.48 -27.12 -6.37
C ARG A 142 -3.75 -25.67 -6.01
N ALA A 143 -4.97 -25.23 -6.28
CA ALA A 143 -5.48 -23.97 -5.75
C ALA A 143 -6.74 -24.24 -4.93
N VAL A 144 -6.81 -23.68 -3.73
CA VAL A 144 -8.04 -23.65 -2.95
C VAL A 144 -9.07 -22.78 -3.69
N PHE A 145 -10.33 -23.20 -3.73
CA PHE A 145 -11.42 -22.37 -4.22
C PHE A 145 -12.58 -22.40 -3.23
N GLN A 146 -13.40 -21.36 -3.24
CA GLN A 146 -14.65 -21.32 -2.48
C GLN A 146 -15.86 -21.27 -3.41
N GLN A 147 -16.88 -22.06 -3.09
CA GLN A 147 -18.20 -22.02 -3.69
C GLN A 147 -19.25 -22.28 -2.59
N ASP A 148 -20.29 -21.45 -2.52
CA ASP A 148 -21.40 -21.61 -1.57
C ASP A 148 -20.91 -21.75 -0.10
N HIS A 149 -19.93 -20.91 0.28
CA HIS A 149 -19.26 -20.90 1.59
C HIS A 149 -18.42 -22.15 1.93
N LEU A 150 -18.27 -23.08 1.00
CA LEU A 150 -17.45 -24.28 1.17
C LEU A 150 -16.22 -24.24 0.28
N TYR A 151 -15.15 -24.85 0.77
CA TYR A 151 -13.85 -24.89 0.12
C TYR A 151 -13.59 -26.24 -0.52
N GLY A 152 -12.99 -26.21 -1.70
CA GLY A 152 -12.49 -27.36 -2.45
C GLY A 152 -11.16 -27.03 -3.12
N TYR A 153 -10.68 -27.89 -4.01
CA TYR A 153 -9.42 -27.69 -4.71
C TYR A 153 -9.51 -27.89 -6.22
N LEU A 154 -8.88 -26.96 -6.94
CA LEU A 154 -8.70 -26.98 -8.39
C LEU A 154 -7.33 -27.56 -8.75
N THR A 155 -7.29 -28.26 -9.87
CA THR A 155 -6.05 -28.53 -10.62
C THR A 155 -5.63 -27.30 -11.42
N ARG A 156 -4.36 -27.27 -11.88
CA ARG A 156 -3.85 -26.22 -12.78
C ARG A 156 -4.64 -26.07 -14.09
N ASN A 157 -5.39 -27.08 -14.50
CA ASN A 157 -6.25 -27.03 -15.69
C ASN A 157 -7.68 -26.58 -15.35
N GLY A 158 -7.93 -26.10 -14.13
CA GLY A 158 -9.22 -25.57 -13.68
C GLY A 158 -10.29 -26.62 -13.40
N ARG A 159 -9.92 -27.91 -13.36
CA ARG A 159 -10.82 -29.00 -12.92
C ARG A 159 -10.86 -29.07 -11.40
N GLU A 160 -12.04 -29.15 -10.83
CA GLU A 160 -12.27 -29.51 -9.42
C GLU A 160 -11.85 -30.95 -9.18
N VAL A 161 -10.75 -31.15 -8.45
CA VAL A 161 -10.25 -32.48 -8.07
C VAL A 161 -10.77 -32.88 -6.70
N ILE A 162 -10.97 -31.91 -5.82
CA ILE A 162 -11.60 -32.12 -4.52
C ILE A 162 -12.80 -31.16 -4.46
N PRO A 163 -14.03 -31.68 -4.26
CA PRO A 163 -15.25 -30.87 -4.29
C PRO A 163 -15.33 -29.91 -3.10
N PRO A 164 -16.16 -28.85 -3.18
CA PRO A 164 -16.28 -27.86 -2.12
C PRO A 164 -17.16 -28.40 -0.98
N ILE A 165 -16.55 -29.10 -0.03
CA ILE A 165 -17.24 -29.71 1.12
C ILE A 165 -16.69 -29.26 2.47
N TYR A 166 -15.60 -28.49 2.48
CA TYR A 166 -14.90 -28.07 3.70
C TYR A 166 -15.36 -26.69 4.14
N THR A 167 -15.49 -26.48 5.44
CA THR A 167 -15.81 -25.15 6.01
C THR A 167 -14.59 -24.25 6.12
N SER A 168 -13.38 -24.84 6.07
CA SER A 168 -12.09 -24.15 5.95
C SER A 168 -11.08 -25.04 5.21
N ALA A 169 -10.13 -24.44 4.49
CA ALA A 169 -9.09 -25.15 3.75
C ALA A 169 -7.82 -24.30 3.63
N GLU A 170 -6.68 -24.86 4.03
CA GLU A 170 -5.36 -24.30 3.81
C GLU A 170 -4.84 -24.58 2.39
N HIS A 171 -3.81 -23.86 1.95
CA HIS A 171 -3.10 -24.25 0.73
C HIS A 171 -2.32 -25.55 0.93
N PHE A 172 -1.99 -26.21 -0.18
CA PHE A 172 -1.12 -27.38 -0.13
C PHE A 172 0.33 -26.99 0.17
N SER A 173 1.00 -27.81 0.96
CA SER A 173 2.44 -27.74 1.23
C SER A 173 2.97 -29.17 1.41
N ASP A 174 4.08 -29.50 0.75
CA ASP A 174 4.65 -30.84 0.69
C ASP A 174 3.61 -31.93 0.33
N GLY A 175 2.70 -31.59 -0.59
CA GLY A 175 1.65 -32.48 -1.08
C GLY A 175 0.52 -32.77 -0.08
N LYS A 176 0.42 -31.99 1.00
CA LYS A 176 -0.62 -32.13 2.03
C LYS A 176 -1.34 -30.82 2.29
N ALA A 177 -2.58 -30.90 2.75
CA ALA A 177 -3.34 -29.71 3.17
C ALA A 177 -4.19 -30.02 4.40
N ILE A 178 -4.36 -29.02 5.26
CA ILE A 178 -5.29 -29.08 6.40
C ILE A 178 -6.63 -28.51 5.95
N VAL A 179 -7.71 -29.22 6.27
CA VAL A 179 -9.09 -28.79 6.01
C VAL A 179 -9.95 -28.98 7.25
N LYS A 180 -11.06 -28.24 7.36
CA LYS A 180 -12.08 -28.41 8.40
C LYS A 180 -13.40 -28.85 7.79
N LEU A 181 -14.05 -29.84 8.38
CA LEU A 181 -15.40 -30.28 7.99
C LEU A 181 -16.46 -29.66 8.92
N SER A 182 -17.73 -29.82 8.56
CA SER A 182 -18.89 -29.37 9.35
C SER A 182 -19.05 -30.13 10.68
N ASP A 183 -18.35 -31.26 10.85
CA ASP A 183 -18.24 -31.98 12.13
C ASP A 183 -17.29 -31.29 13.13
N ASN A 184 -16.79 -30.10 12.79
CA ASN A 184 -15.84 -29.28 13.54
C ASN A 184 -14.44 -29.90 13.73
N TYR A 185 -14.14 -31.01 13.06
CA TYR A 185 -12.81 -31.61 13.09
C TYR A 185 -11.96 -31.16 11.91
N TYR A 186 -10.65 -31.17 12.15
CA TYR A 186 -9.66 -30.93 11.11
C TYR A 186 -9.11 -32.24 10.56
N TYR A 187 -8.74 -32.22 9.28
CA TYR A 187 -8.25 -33.36 8.54
C TYR A 187 -7.01 -32.96 7.75
N LEU A 188 -6.00 -33.82 7.76
CA LEU A 188 -4.87 -33.75 6.84
C LEU A 188 -5.21 -34.57 5.60
N LEU A 189 -5.13 -33.95 4.42
CA LEU A 189 -5.40 -34.60 3.14
C LEU A 189 -4.11 -34.78 2.34
N ASP A 190 -4.08 -35.75 1.44
CA ASP A 190 -3.15 -35.77 0.31
C ASP A 190 -3.67 -34.94 -0.88
N VAL A 191 -2.84 -34.78 -1.92
CA VAL A 191 -3.17 -34.02 -3.15
C VAL A 191 -4.39 -34.52 -3.94
N ASN A 192 -4.89 -35.73 -3.63
CA ASN A 192 -6.08 -36.32 -4.25
C ASN A 192 -7.32 -36.24 -3.34
N GLY A 193 -7.18 -35.64 -2.15
CA GLY A 193 -8.26 -35.51 -1.17
C GLY A 193 -8.44 -36.72 -0.28
N LYS A 194 -7.50 -37.68 -0.29
CA LYS A 194 -7.54 -38.81 0.65
C LYS A 194 -7.16 -38.30 2.04
N THR A 195 -8.01 -38.59 3.02
CA THR A 195 -7.69 -38.33 4.43
C THR A 195 -6.50 -39.17 4.87
N LEU A 196 -5.46 -38.50 5.34
CA LEU A 196 -4.26 -39.07 5.97
C LEU A 196 -4.42 -39.13 7.48
N GLN A 197 -4.96 -38.07 8.10
CA GLN A 197 -5.12 -37.95 9.55
C GLN A 197 -6.37 -37.14 9.91
N LYS A 198 -6.99 -37.48 11.05
CA LYS A 198 -8.03 -36.68 11.71
C LYS A 198 -7.48 -36.10 13.01
N TYR A 199 -7.76 -34.83 13.28
CA TYR A 199 -7.34 -34.14 14.49
C TYR A 199 -8.56 -33.76 15.36
N PRO A 200 -8.70 -34.36 16.56
CA PRO A 200 -9.84 -34.12 17.44
C PRO A 200 -9.67 -32.86 18.30
N TYR A 201 -9.24 -31.75 17.69
CA TYR A 201 -8.99 -30.49 18.39
C TYR A 201 -9.85 -29.35 17.83
N PRO A 202 -10.38 -28.46 18.69
CA PRO A 202 -11.20 -27.32 18.26
C PRO A 202 -10.42 -26.32 17.40
N TYR A 203 -9.10 -26.23 17.61
CA TYR A 203 -8.21 -25.39 16.84
C TYR A 203 -6.90 -26.09 16.53
N ILE A 204 -6.52 -26.06 15.25
CA ILE A 204 -5.18 -26.34 14.77
C ILE A 204 -4.79 -25.26 13.76
N GLY A 205 -3.52 -24.90 13.71
CA GLY A 205 -2.93 -24.01 12.71
C GLY A 205 -2.40 -24.76 11.50
N LYS A 206 -1.54 -24.09 10.73
CA LYS A 206 -0.89 -24.66 9.54
C LYS A 206 0.15 -25.72 9.93
N LEU A 207 0.33 -26.72 9.07
CA LEU A 207 1.48 -27.63 9.13
C LEU A 207 2.73 -26.91 8.62
N SER A 208 3.76 -26.82 9.46
CA SER A 208 5.07 -26.26 9.11
C SER A 208 6.19 -27.07 9.76
N GLU A 209 7.19 -27.48 8.98
CA GLU A 209 8.35 -28.27 9.46
C GLU A 209 7.98 -29.53 10.27
N GLY A 210 6.86 -30.17 9.91
CA GLY A 210 6.36 -31.39 10.59
C GLY A 210 5.65 -31.13 11.93
N LEU A 211 5.45 -29.87 12.32
CA LEU A 211 4.73 -29.45 13.51
C LEU A 211 3.49 -28.63 13.17
N ILE A 212 2.48 -28.74 14.02
CA ILE A 212 1.19 -28.07 13.91
C ILE A 212 0.89 -27.41 15.24
N VAL A 213 0.63 -26.11 15.20
CA VAL A 213 0.10 -25.36 16.35
C VAL A 213 -1.29 -25.90 16.69
N PHE A 214 -1.60 -26.16 17.96
CA PHE A 214 -2.93 -26.63 18.34
C PHE A 214 -3.37 -26.13 19.72
N SER A 215 -4.67 -26.21 19.97
CA SER A 215 -5.30 -25.90 21.26
C SER A 215 -6.35 -26.96 21.59
N GLU A 216 -6.48 -27.27 22.88
CA GLU A 216 -7.55 -28.13 23.41
C GLU A 216 -8.84 -27.33 23.67
N GLN A 217 -8.75 -25.99 23.73
CA GLN A 217 -9.87 -25.06 23.88
C GLN A 217 -10.17 -24.30 22.58
N GLU A 218 -11.40 -23.81 22.48
CA GLU A 218 -11.85 -22.94 21.40
C GLU A 218 -11.15 -21.57 21.43
N TRP A 219 -11.16 -20.87 20.30
CA TRP A 219 -10.40 -19.62 20.12
C TRP A 219 -10.86 -18.46 21.02
N PHE A 220 -12.10 -18.50 21.49
CA PHE A 220 -12.74 -17.47 22.33
C PHE A 220 -12.64 -17.78 23.84
N ASP A 221 -11.92 -18.84 24.23
CA ASP A 221 -11.70 -19.16 25.63
C ASP A 221 -10.53 -18.32 26.19
N ASP A 222 -10.78 -17.51 27.22
CA ASP A 222 -9.75 -16.68 27.87
C ASP A 222 -8.63 -17.52 28.50
N GLU A 223 -8.92 -18.77 28.87
CA GLU A 223 -7.95 -19.73 29.42
C GLU A 223 -7.26 -20.58 28.34
N ARG A 224 -7.54 -20.31 27.05
CA ARG A 224 -6.95 -21.03 25.93
C ARG A 224 -5.43 -21.06 26.02
N LYS A 225 -4.88 -22.24 25.77
CA LYS A 225 -3.44 -22.45 25.68
C LYS A 225 -3.06 -23.08 24.35
N ILE A 226 -1.93 -22.64 23.82
CA ILE A 226 -1.37 -23.12 22.57
C ILE A 226 -0.19 -24.04 22.85
N GLY A 227 -0.16 -25.15 22.12
CA GLY A 227 0.93 -26.13 22.09
C GLY A 227 1.27 -26.55 20.66
N TYR A 228 2.10 -27.58 20.54
CA TYR A 228 2.51 -28.14 19.25
C TYR A 228 2.36 -29.65 19.22
N MET A 229 1.83 -30.16 18.12
CA MET A 229 1.76 -31.58 17.83
C MET A 229 2.46 -31.88 16.51
N ASN A 230 2.83 -33.13 16.29
CA ASN A 230 3.33 -33.56 14.98
C ASN A 230 2.19 -33.97 14.03
N GLU A 231 2.52 -34.29 12.78
CA GLU A 231 1.57 -34.75 11.77
C GLU A 231 0.75 -36.00 12.16
N ALA A 232 1.28 -36.85 13.06
CA ALA A 232 0.54 -38.01 13.55
C ALA A 232 -0.46 -37.65 14.67
N GLY A 233 -0.58 -36.36 15.02
CA GLY A 233 -1.42 -35.87 16.12
C GLY A 233 -0.82 -36.10 17.51
N LYS A 234 0.46 -36.51 17.60
CA LYS A 234 1.13 -36.68 18.89
C LYS A 234 1.60 -35.32 19.40
N VAL A 235 1.16 -34.95 20.60
CA VAL A 235 1.62 -33.75 21.31
C VAL A 235 3.14 -33.81 21.52
N VAL A 236 3.84 -32.80 21.00
CA VAL A 236 5.30 -32.61 21.15
C VAL A 236 5.56 -31.60 22.26
N ILE A 237 4.81 -30.50 22.26
CA ILE A 237 4.88 -29.45 23.28
C ILE A 237 3.46 -29.26 23.81
N LYS A 238 3.26 -29.49 25.11
CA LYS A 238 1.95 -29.35 25.75
C LYS A 238 1.45 -27.90 25.66
N PRO A 239 0.14 -27.68 25.50
CA PRO A 239 -0.46 -26.36 25.55
C PRO A 239 -0.05 -25.60 26.82
N GLN A 240 0.59 -24.44 26.64
CA GLN A 240 1.04 -23.61 27.77
C GLN A 240 1.22 -22.11 27.42
N TYR A 241 1.33 -21.78 26.13
CA TYR A 241 1.52 -20.41 25.65
C TYR A 241 0.17 -19.74 25.39
N LYS A 242 0.13 -18.41 25.44
CA LYS A 242 -1.07 -17.64 25.09
C LYS A 242 -1.26 -17.55 23.58
N TYR A 243 -0.17 -17.36 22.85
CA TYR A 243 -0.11 -17.60 21.40
C TYR A 243 1.25 -18.17 20.99
N ALA A 244 1.30 -18.71 19.79
CA ALA A 244 2.49 -19.34 19.23
C ALA A 244 2.44 -19.27 17.70
N ASN A 245 3.54 -18.85 17.09
CA ASN A 245 3.68 -18.82 15.63
C ASN A 245 4.09 -20.19 15.09
N GLU A 246 3.94 -20.42 13.79
CA GLU A 246 4.45 -21.62 13.15
C GLU A 246 5.99 -21.71 13.26
N PHE A 247 6.50 -22.94 13.24
CA PHE A 247 7.94 -23.15 13.14
C PHE A 247 8.46 -22.71 11.78
N MET A 248 9.52 -21.90 11.79
CA MET A 248 10.27 -21.46 10.63
C MET A 248 11.77 -21.53 10.93
N ASN A 249 12.53 -22.20 10.06
CA ASN A 249 13.95 -22.48 10.24
C ASN A 249 14.28 -23.10 11.61
N GLY A 250 13.42 -24.00 12.09
CA GLY A 250 13.55 -24.69 13.37
C GLY A 250 13.34 -23.80 14.60
N ARG A 251 12.72 -22.63 14.47
CA ARG A 251 12.36 -21.76 15.60
C ARG A 251 10.91 -21.33 15.51
N ALA A 252 10.31 -21.10 16.68
CA ALA A 252 8.99 -20.49 16.78
C ALA A 252 9.00 -19.39 17.84
N VAL A 253 8.28 -18.31 17.55
CA VAL A 253 8.00 -17.24 18.53
C VAL A 253 6.78 -17.65 19.35
N ILE A 254 6.87 -17.44 20.66
CA ILE A 254 5.79 -17.70 21.61
C ILE A 254 5.55 -16.46 22.44
N GLY A 255 4.31 -16.29 22.91
CA GLY A 255 3.94 -15.20 23.83
C GLY A 255 3.19 -15.72 25.05
N MET A 256 3.32 -14.97 26.14
CA MET A 256 2.76 -15.34 27.46
C MET A 256 1.60 -14.44 27.88
N SER A 257 1.33 -13.37 27.13
CA SER A 257 0.28 -12.38 27.39
C SER A 257 -0.65 -12.26 26.18
N ASP A 258 -1.95 -12.07 26.44
CA ASP A 258 -2.95 -11.75 25.41
C ASP A 258 -3.07 -10.25 25.16
N ASN A 259 -2.39 -9.42 25.97
CA ASN A 259 -2.55 -7.97 25.96
C ASN A 259 -1.42 -7.25 25.24
N PHE A 260 -1.58 -7.14 23.92
CA PHE A 260 -0.66 -6.42 23.02
C PHE A 260 -0.45 -4.93 23.40
N ARG A 261 -1.28 -4.34 24.27
CA ARG A 261 -1.13 -2.94 24.72
C ARG A 261 -0.21 -2.77 25.92
N GLN A 262 0.06 -3.83 26.69
CA GLN A 262 0.90 -3.74 27.89
C GLN A 262 2.27 -4.38 27.68
N ASN A 263 2.32 -5.59 27.12
CA ASN A 263 3.51 -6.28 26.64
C ASN A 263 3.06 -7.64 26.10
N SER A 264 3.70 -8.13 25.06
CA SER A 264 3.46 -9.45 24.48
C SER A 264 4.21 -10.57 25.24
N ASP A 265 5.27 -10.20 25.99
CA ASP A 265 6.18 -11.12 26.68
C ASP A 265 6.68 -12.23 25.74
N GLU A 266 7.19 -11.82 24.58
CA GLU A 266 7.65 -12.73 23.54
C GLU A 266 8.98 -13.39 23.86
N GLY A 267 9.08 -14.65 23.44
CA GLY A 267 10.25 -15.50 23.53
C GLY A 267 10.35 -16.43 22.33
N VAL A 268 11.41 -17.25 22.31
CA VAL A 268 11.69 -18.16 21.20
C VAL A 268 11.98 -19.55 21.74
N ILE A 269 11.43 -20.56 21.07
CA ILE A 269 11.64 -21.97 21.40
C ILE A 269 12.24 -22.76 20.22
N ASP A 270 12.84 -23.90 20.54
CA ASP A 270 13.18 -24.93 19.56
C ASP A 270 12.04 -25.95 19.36
N PRO A 271 12.12 -26.88 18.38
CA PRO A 271 11.05 -27.85 18.10
C PRO A 271 10.77 -28.86 19.22
N LYS A 272 11.62 -28.90 20.25
CA LYS A 272 11.43 -29.73 21.46
C LYS A 272 10.82 -28.93 22.61
N GLY A 273 10.51 -27.65 22.40
CA GLY A 273 9.95 -26.75 23.41
C GLY A 273 11.00 -26.16 24.34
N LYS A 274 12.30 -26.31 24.04
CA LYS A 274 13.34 -25.66 24.84
C LYS A 274 13.33 -24.16 24.57
N ILE A 275 13.23 -23.37 25.64
CA ILE A 275 13.34 -21.91 25.58
C ILE A 275 14.76 -21.53 25.18
N ILE A 276 14.86 -20.80 24.06
CA ILE A 276 16.09 -20.20 23.51
C ILE A 276 16.19 -18.73 23.93
N ILE A 277 15.09 -17.99 23.83
CA ILE A 277 14.95 -16.62 24.31
C ILE A 277 13.78 -16.60 25.29
N GLN A 278 14.03 -16.10 26.51
CA GLN A 278 13.01 -16.04 27.57
C GLN A 278 11.84 -15.13 27.16
N PRO A 279 10.59 -15.53 27.41
CA PRO A 279 9.40 -14.73 27.12
C PRO A 279 9.29 -13.53 28.05
N LYS A 280 9.81 -12.39 27.61
CA LYS A 280 9.79 -11.11 28.37
C LYS A 280 9.99 -9.88 27.48
N TYR A 281 10.04 -10.07 26.17
CA TYR A 281 10.36 -9.03 25.21
C TYR A 281 9.09 -8.52 24.56
N ASN A 282 9.12 -7.27 24.08
CA ASN A 282 7.95 -6.62 23.52
C ASN A 282 7.64 -7.08 22.09
N ASP A 283 8.68 -7.53 21.37
CA ASP A 283 8.56 -8.02 20.00
C ASP A 283 9.77 -8.90 19.66
N VAL A 284 9.57 -9.94 18.87
CA VAL A 284 10.61 -10.84 18.39
C VAL A 284 10.35 -11.22 16.93
N LYS A 285 11.31 -10.87 16.06
CA LYS A 285 11.24 -11.17 14.62
C LYS A 285 12.24 -12.24 14.24
N LEU A 286 11.78 -13.32 13.60
CA LEU A 286 12.67 -14.29 12.94
C LEU A 286 13.15 -13.70 11.62
N LEU A 287 14.46 -13.47 11.49
CA LEU A 287 15.03 -12.73 10.35
C LEU A 287 15.70 -13.63 9.31
N GLY A 288 15.59 -14.95 9.39
CA GLY A 288 16.34 -15.87 8.52
C GLY A 288 17.85 -15.87 8.80
N GLU A 289 18.61 -16.68 8.06
CA GLU A 289 20.08 -16.80 8.16
C GLU A 289 20.63 -16.88 9.61
N ASP A 290 19.96 -17.65 10.45
CA ASP A 290 20.27 -17.80 11.88
C ASP A 290 20.19 -16.50 12.70
N ARG A 291 19.34 -15.54 12.32
CA ARG A 291 19.15 -14.25 13.00
C ARG A 291 17.75 -14.03 13.54
N ILE A 292 17.70 -13.29 14.65
CA ILE A 292 16.49 -12.89 15.37
C ILE A 292 16.66 -11.43 15.80
N ALA A 293 15.69 -10.58 15.55
CA ALA A 293 15.60 -9.28 16.22
C ALA A 293 14.79 -9.44 17.51
N VAL A 294 15.32 -8.95 18.61
CA VAL A 294 14.65 -8.97 19.92
C VAL A 294 14.41 -7.52 20.35
N GLY A 295 13.15 -7.17 20.53
CA GLY A 295 12.66 -5.83 20.81
C GLY A 295 12.32 -5.60 22.28
N LYS A 296 12.74 -4.46 22.81
CA LYS A 296 12.18 -3.91 24.05
C LYS A 296 11.32 -2.71 23.72
N ALA A 297 10.30 -2.47 24.54
CA ALA A 297 9.47 -1.27 24.46
C ALA A 297 10.37 -0.03 24.34
N SER A 298 10.12 0.82 23.35
CA SER A 298 10.80 2.12 23.21
C SER A 298 10.39 3.07 24.34
N ASN A 299 9.20 2.85 24.91
CA ASN A 299 8.66 3.52 26.09
C ASN A 299 8.02 2.47 27.01
N GLU A 300 8.57 2.29 28.22
CA GLU A 300 8.09 1.26 29.17
C GLU A 300 6.67 1.55 29.70
N GLU A 301 6.26 2.83 29.78
CA GLU A 301 4.91 3.21 30.19
C GLU A 301 3.88 2.97 29.07
N ASN A 302 4.33 3.03 27.81
CA ASN A 302 3.49 2.83 26.62
C ASN A 302 4.15 1.88 25.60
N PRO A 303 4.23 0.55 25.88
CA PRO A 303 4.98 -0.39 25.04
C PRO A 303 4.48 -0.56 23.61
N TYR A 304 3.23 -0.19 23.37
CA TYR A 304 2.60 -0.16 22.05
C TYR A 304 3.09 0.98 21.14
N TYR A 305 3.92 1.91 21.63
CA TYR A 305 4.57 2.94 20.81
C TYR A 305 5.66 2.37 19.88
N GLY A 306 6.09 1.14 20.12
CA GLY A 306 7.07 0.44 19.29
C GLY A 306 8.22 -0.14 20.10
N SER A 307 9.21 -0.67 19.41
CA SER A 307 10.35 -1.34 20.02
C SER A 307 11.67 -0.80 19.51
N VAL A 308 12.69 -0.87 20.37
CA VAL A 308 14.10 -0.78 19.99
C VAL A 308 14.67 -2.19 20.03
N TYR A 309 15.37 -2.59 18.98
CA TYR A 309 15.80 -3.95 18.74
C TYR A 309 17.30 -4.14 18.96
N ALA A 310 17.64 -5.32 19.49
CA ALA A 310 18.96 -5.90 19.43
C ALA A 310 18.96 -7.09 18.46
N LEU A 311 20.08 -7.33 17.78
CA LEU A 311 20.27 -8.51 16.94
C LEU A 311 20.77 -9.67 17.80
N ALA A 312 20.21 -10.86 17.61
CA ALA A 312 20.63 -12.10 18.25
C ALA A 312 20.70 -13.25 17.23
N THR A 313 21.37 -14.33 17.63
CA THR A 313 21.39 -15.59 16.87
C THR A 313 20.20 -16.47 17.21
N THR A 314 19.87 -17.44 16.35
CA THR A 314 18.91 -18.51 16.64
C THR A 314 19.31 -19.42 17.81
N LYS A 315 20.50 -19.22 18.40
CA LYS A 315 20.94 -19.91 19.63
C LYS A 315 20.74 -19.07 20.90
N GLY A 316 20.21 -17.84 20.78
CA GLY A 316 19.95 -16.93 21.89
C GLY A 316 21.12 -16.02 22.27
N ASN A 317 22.23 -16.04 21.51
CA ASN A 317 23.35 -15.14 21.75
C ASN A 317 23.08 -13.77 21.14
N PHE A 318 23.09 -12.71 21.94
CA PHE A 318 22.99 -11.32 21.48
C PHE A 318 24.30 -10.90 20.80
N LEU A 319 24.16 -10.27 19.64
CA LEU A 319 25.27 -9.78 18.79
C LEU A 319 25.44 -8.27 18.92
N THR A 320 24.37 -7.56 19.29
CA THR A 320 24.37 -6.10 19.51
C THR A 320 23.60 -5.73 20.77
N ASP A 321 23.75 -4.49 21.22
CA ASP A 321 22.82 -3.85 22.14
C ASP A 321 21.48 -3.49 21.46
N PHE A 322 20.51 -3.01 22.23
CA PHE A 322 19.22 -2.52 21.74
C PHE A 322 19.38 -1.11 21.15
N VAL A 323 19.72 -1.03 19.87
CA VAL A 323 20.08 0.23 19.20
C VAL A 323 19.34 0.47 17.89
N PHE A 324 18.68 -0.55 17.34
CA PHE A 324 18.00 -0.47 16.05
C PHE A 324 16.53 -0.09 16.24
N ASP A 325 16.04 0.89 15.49
CA ASP A 325 14.61 1.18 15.43
C ASP A 325 13.87 0.11 14.63
N ASN A 326 14.55 -0.50 13.64
CA ASN A 326 14.04 -1.61 12.87
C ASN A 326 15.18 -2.45 12.28
N ILE A 327 14.92 -3.75 12.07
CA ILE A 327 15.79 -4.69 11.35
C ILE A 327 14.90 -5.57 10.47
N GLU A 328 15.22 -5.64 9.18
CA GLU A 328 14.52 -6.46 8.20
C GLU A 328 15.12 -7.88 8.11
N VAL A 329 14.43 -8.76 7.37
CA VAL A 329 14.88 -10.13 7.10
C VAL A 329 16.23 -10.11 6.37
N PHE A 330 17.13 -11.01 6.76
CA PHE A 330 18.41 -11.22 6.11
C PHE A 330 18.24 -11.95 4.77
N LYS A 331 18.96 -11.45 3.76
CA LYS A 331 19.10 -12.07 2.44
C LYS A 331 20.55 -11.92 1.98
N ASP A 332 21.17 -13.03 1.62
CA ASP A 332 22.56 -13.12 1.17
C ASP A 332 23.57 -12.43 2.13
N GLY A 333 23.39 -12.68 3.44
CA GLY A 333 24.26 -12.19 4.51
C GLY A 333 24.01 -10.75 4.94
N LYS A 334 22.97 -10.08 4.43
CA LYS A 334 22.71 -8.64 4.64
C LYS A 334 21.26 -8.40 5.04
N ALA A 335 21.03 -7.41 5.88
CA ALA A 335 19.69 -6.92 6.22
C ALA A 335 19.64 -5.40 6.20
N SER A 336 18.49 -4.84 5.85
CA SER A 336 18.21 -3.43 6.09
C SER A 336 17.98 -3.18 7.58
N ALA A 337 18.55 -2.11 8.11
CA ALA A 337 18.34 -1.69 9.49
C ALA A 337 18.28 -0.17 9.58
N THR A 338 17.54 0.33 10.57
CA THR A 338 17.33 1.76 10.79
C THR A 338 17.80 2.18 12.17
N ILE A 339 18.52 3.30 12.24
CA ILE A 339 18.87 3.97 13.51
C ILE A 339 18.63 5.47 13.33
N LYS A 340 17.77 6.04 14.17
CA LYS A 340 17.45 7.49 14.25
C LYS A 340 17.17 8.10 12.87
N GLY A 341 16.28 7.49 12.11
CA GLY A 341 15.88 7.96 10.78
C GLY A 341 16.97 7.86 9.70
N ASN A 342 17.95 6.97 9.87
CA ASN A 342 18.91 6.60 8.84
C ASN A 342 18.82 5.10 8.60
N THR A 343 18.53 4.71 7.36
CA THR A 343 18.44 3.30 6.96
C THR A 343 19.67 2.88 6.15
N PHE A 344 20.22 1.71 6.48
CA PHE A 344 21.45 1.17 5.88
C PHE A 344 21.49 -0.36 5.98
N PHE A 345 22.42 -0.99 5.27
CA PHE A 345 22.64 -2.43 5.40
C PHE A 345 23.56 -2.79 6.57
N ILE A 346 23.22 -3.86 7.27
CA ILE A 346 24.06 -4.51 8.27
C ILE A 346 24.46 -5.92 7.81
N ASP A 347 25.61 -6.39 8.29
CA ASP A 347 26.05 -7.77 8.15
C ASP A 347 25.40 -8.69 9.20
N LEU A 348 25.72 -9.98 9.09
CA LEU A 348 25.31 -11.02 10.02
C LEU A 348 25.74 -10.78 11.49
N VAL A 349 26.58 -9.82 11.83
CA VAL A 349 26.90 -9.50 13.24
C VAL A 349 26.36 -8.13 13.65
N GLY A 350 25.50 -7.53 12.84
CA GLY A 350 24.87 -6.24 13.10
C GLY A 350 25.78 -5.05 12.82
N LYS A 351 26.90 -5.25 12.13
CA LYS A 351 27.79 -4.15 11.74
C LYS A 351 27.34 -3.55 10.43
N ARG A 352 27.29 -2.21 10.38
CA ARG A 352 26.99 -1.46 9.15
C ARG A 352 27.99 -1.80 8.04
N LEU A 353 27.46 -2.15 6.87
CA LEU A 353 28.21 -2.35 5.63
C LEU A 353 28.54 -0.99 5.00
N LYS A 354 29.76 -0.49 5.26
CA LYS A 354 30.18 0.87 4.86
C LYS A 354 30.38 1.07 3.35
N ASN A 355 30.50 -0.02 2.60
CA ASN A 355 30.62 0.00 1.15
C ASN A 355 29.27 0.18 0.45
N LEU A 356 28.16 0.08 1.18
CA LEU A 356 26.80 0.30 0.68
C LEU A 356 26.25 1.64 1.19
N PRO A 357 25.31 2.26 0.46
CA PRO A 357 24.77 3.56 0.82
C PRO A 357 24.01 3.55 2.15
N THR A 358 23.85 4.76 2.68
CA THR A 358 22.91 5.06 3.76
C THR A 358 21.93 6.07 3.23
N VAL A 359 20.66 5.81 3.47
CA VAL A 359 19.56 6.62 2.96
C VAL A 359 18.87 7.27 4.16
N GLU A 360 18.68 8.58 4.08
CA GLU A 360 17.96 9.34 5.09
C GLU A 360 16.45 9.05 5.00
N GLY A 361 15.82 8.81 6.14
CA GLY A 361 14.43 8.42 6.24
C GLY A 361 14.26 7.15 7.05
N SER A 362 13.00 6.79 7.28
CA SER A 362 12.64 5.50 7.85
C SER A 362 11.99 4.67 6.73
N GLY A 363 12.43 3.43 6.57
CA GLY A 363 11.87 2.53 5.57
C GLY A 363 12.70 1.27 5.41
N THR A 364 12.66 0.70 4.21
CA THR A 364 13.35 -0.55 3.88
C THR A 364 14.33 -0.39 2.73
N LEU A 365 15.46 -1.09 2.83
CA LEU A 365 16.38 -1.31 1.72
C LEU A 365 16.35 -2.79 1.33
N ALA A 366 16.32 -3.06 0.03
CA ALA A 366 16.52 -4.40 -0.53
C ALA A 366 17.65 -4.33 -1.55
N LEU A 367 18.53 -5.32 -1.56
CA LEU A 367 19.60 -5.45 -2.54
C LEU A 367 19.36 -6.70 -3.38
N GLU A 368 19.12 -6.51 -4.68
CA GLU A 368 18.90 -7.60 -5.62
C GLU A 368 19.57 -7.25 -6.96
N ASP A 369 20.32 -8.19 -7.53
CA ASP A 369 20.98 -8.02 -8.82
C ASP A 369 21.87 -6.76 -8.92
N ASN A 370 22.55 -6.41 -7.82
CA ASN A 370 23.37 -5.19 -7.66
C ASN A 370 22.59 -3.86 -7.67
N ILE A 371 21.27 -3.92 -7.53
CA ILE A 371 20.37 -2.77 -7.42
C ILE A 371 19.84 -2.70 -6.00
N ILE A 372 19.96 -1.53 -5.40
CA ILE A 372 19.39 -1.22 -4.10
C ILE A 372 18.06 -0.51 -4.32
N THR A 373 16.97 -1.16 -3.95
CA THR A 373 15.65 -0.54 -3.84
C THR A 373 15.52 0.06 -2.45
N ALA A 374 15.18 1.34 -2.36
CA ALA A 374 14.92 2.03 -1.10
C ALA A 374 13.50 2.59 -1.09
N ASN A 375 12.65 2.07 -0.20
CA ASN A 375 11.29 2.56 -0.01
C ASN A 375 11.24 3.47 1.21
N MET A 376 11.44 4.77 1.01
CA MET A 376 11.63 5.76 2.07
C MET A 376 10.49 6.76 2.06
N ASP A 377 9.75 6.88 3.18
CA ASP A 377 8.72 7.90 3.37
C ASP A 377 7.79 8.03 2.15
N HIS A 378 7.21 6.91 1.69
CA HIS A 378 6.34 6.80 0.50
C HIS A 378 6.94 7.23 -0.84
N ARG A 379 8.26 7.19 -0.96
CA ARG A 379 8.98 7.38 -2.24
C ARG A 379 9.92 6.20 -2.47
N VAL A 380 9.92 5.71 -3.71
CA VAL A 380 10.86 4.69 -4.16
C VAL A 380 12.10 5.34 -4.76
N TYR A 381 13.26 4.82 -4.41
CA TYR A 381 14.56 5.20 -4.96
C TYR A 381 15.29 3.93 -5.38
N TYR A 382 16.07 4.04 -6.44
CA TYR A 382 16.95 2.98 -6.90
C TYR A 382 18.38 3.48 -6.95
N TYR A 383 19.31 2.69 -6.41
CA TYR A 383 20.73 2.98 -6.41
C TYR A 383 21.52 1.80 -6.95
N HIS A 384 22.62 2.07 -7.62
CA HIS A 384 23.68 1.08 -7.74
C HIS A 384 24.34 0.86 -6.37
N GLU A 385 25.01 -0.29 -6.17
CA GLU A 385 25.71 -0.58 -4.90
C GLU A 385 26.71 0.48 -4.46
N ASN A 386 27.36 1.16 -5.41
CA ASN A 386 28.29 2.25 -5.15
C ASN A 386 27.62 3.54 -4.62
N GLY A 387 26.28 3.55 -4.49
CA GLY A 387 25.48 4.66 -4.01
C GLY A 387 25.08 5.68 -5.08
N SER A 388 25.48 5.50 -6.35
CA SER A 388 24.98 6.34 -7.43
C SER A 388 23.50 6.05 -7.71
N VAL A 389 22.74 7.12 -7.94
CA VAL A 389 21.28 7.06 -8.15
C VAL A 389 21.00 6.52 -9.55
N ILE A 390 20.22 5.45 -9.63
CA ILE A 390 19.57 4.98 -10.86
C ILE A 390 18.33 5.82 -11.10
N TYR A 391 17.45 5.91 -10.09
CA TYR A 391 16.21 6.65 -10.19
C TYR A 391 15.76 7.20 -8.85
N GLN A 392 15.19 8.40 -8.91
CA GLN A 392 14.44 9.03 -7.84
C GLN A 392 13.28 9.78 -8.48
N GLN A 393 12.12 9.81 -7.83
CA GLN A 393 10.99 10.57 -8.35
C GLN A 393 11.37 12.04 -8.57
N HIS A 394 11.08 12.54 -9.77
CA HIS A 394 11.33 13.93 -10.12
C HIS A 394 10.49 14.86 -9.24
N LYS A 395 11.14 15.83 -8.61
CA LYS A 395 10.48 16.83 -7.75
C LYS A 395 9.81 17.95 -8.53
N ILE A 396 10.13 18.10 -9.82
CA ILE A 396 9.62 19.19 -10.65
C ILE A 396 8.44 18.67 -11.47
N ILE A 397 7.29 19.32 -11.29
CA ILE A 397 6.05 19.07 -12.00
C ILE A 397 5.81 20.27 -12.93
N PRO A 398 6.04 20.13 -14.24
CA PRO A 398 5.73 21.20 -15.19
C PRO A 398 4.21 21.45 -15.24
N ILE A 399 3.81 22.73 -15.15
CA ILE A 399 2.40 23.14 -15.24
C ILE A 399 2.14 23.75 -16.61
N ASN A 400 3.01 24.66 -17.06
CA ASN A 400 3.04 25.19 -18.41
C ASN A 400 4.47 25.63 -18.78
N GLU A 401 4.66 26.31 -19.91
CA GLU A 401 5.99 26.76 -20.36
C GLU A 401 6.73 27.65 -19.36
N GLN A 402 6.01 28.35 -18.47
CA GLN A 402 6.57 29.30 -17.52
C GLN A 402 6.55 28.77 -16.08
N ILE A 403 5.49 28.05 -15.72
CA ILE A 403 5.17 27.68 -14.33
C ILE A 403 5.46 26.20 -14.08
N GLN A 404 6.09 25.94 -12.94
CA GLN A 404 6.39 24.61 -12.43
C GLN A 404 6.06 24.55 -10.94
N ILE A 405 5.71 23.36 -10.46
CA ILE A 405 5.61 23.05 -9.03
C ILE A 405 6.81 22.22 -8.64
N ILE A 406 7.44 22.60 -7.53
CA ILE A 406 8.51 21.85 -6.90
C ILE A 406 7.95 21.18 -5.65
N GLU A 407 8.03 19.85 -5.59
CA GLU A 407 7.76 19.07 -4.39
C GLU A 407 8.87 19.30 -3.35
N GLU A 408 8.48 19.79 -2.18
CA GLU A 408 9.33 19.97 -1.01
C GLU A 408 8.94 18.98 0.07
N LYS A 409 9.90 18.56 0.91
CA LYS A 409 9.66 17.65 2.03
C LYS A 409 9.94 18.36 3.34
N TYR A 410 9.00 18.26 4.28
CA TYR A 410 9.18 18.69 5.67
C TYR A 410 9.10 17.48 6.59
N LYS A 411 10.19 17.15 7.28
CA LYS A 411 10.28 16.00 8.21
C LYS A 411 11.03 16.42 9.49
N PRO A 412 10.33 17.01 10.48
CA PRO A 412 10.97 17.49 11.71
C PRO A 412 11.45 16.35 12.62
N ASN A 413 10.80 15.19 12.61
CA ASN A 413 11.19 14.00 13.37
C ASN A 413 10.78 12.70 12.64
N VAL A 414 10.89 11.55 13.30
CA VAL A 414 10.58 10.23 12.71
C VAL A 414 9.08 9.97 12.52
N ASN A 415 8.19 10.68 13.23
CA ASN A 415 6.74 10.43 13.22
C ASN A 415 5.95 11.48 12.42
N PHE A 416 6.60 12.48 11.85
CA PHE A 416 5.92 13.52 11.08
C PHE A 416 6.65 13.80 9.79
N PHE A 417 5.98 13.64 8.64
CA PHE A 417 6.47 14.21 7.40
C PHE A 417 5.35 14.66 6.46
N VAL A 418 5.63 15.69 5.67
CA VAL A 418 4.71 16.23 4.66
C VAL A 418 5.47 16.55 3.38
N TYR A 419 4.98 16.05 2.26
CA TYR A 419 5.32 16.56 0.93
C TYR A 419 4.38 17.70 0.58
N TYR A 420 4.92 18.85 0.16
CA TYR A 420 4.14 20.06 -0.12
C TYR A 420 4.61 20.79 -1.39
N PRO A 421 3.70 21.49 -2.10
CA PRO A 421 4.03 22.15 -3.35
C PRO A 421 4.65 23.54 -3.13
N ARG A 422 5.63 23.87 -3.97
CA ARG A 422 6.15 25.22 -4.14
C ARG A 422 6.10 25.63 -5.61
N ILE A 423 5.27 26.61 -5.94
CA ILE A 423 5.14 27.18 -7.28
C ILE A 423 6.34 28.07 -7.61
N VAL A 424 6.91 27.88 -8.80
CA VAL A 424 7.94 28.71 -9.41
C VAL A 424 7.50 29.12 -10.80
N GLY A 425 7.81 30.34 -11.21
CA GLY A 425 7.56 30.81 -12.58
C GLY A 425 6.51 31.89 -12.71
N ILE A 426 5.76 32.19 -11.64
CA ILE A 426 4.88 33.36 -11.60
C ILE A 426 5.72 34.63 -11.84
N GLN A 427 5.26 35.46 -12.78
CA GLN A 427 5.99 36.65 -13.22
C GLN A 427 6.20 37.64 -12.07
N ASN A 428 5.12 37.93 -11.33
CA ASN A 428 5.21 38.78 -10.15
C ASN A 428 5.77 38.00 -8.95
N LYS A 429 6.98 38.35 -8.51
CA LYS A 429 7.66 37.65 -7.40
C LYS A 429 7.02 37.85 -6.04
N GLN A 430 6.30 38.96 -5.81
CA GLN A 430 5.56 39.16 -4.56
C GLN A 430 4.34 38.25 -4.52
N VAL A 431 3.62 38.15 -5.64
CA VAL A 431 2.52 37.18 -5.81
C VAL A 431 3.04 35.76 -5.58
N GLN A 432 4.10 35.35 -6.27
CA GLN A 432 4.69 34.02 -6.09
C GLN A 432 5.03 33.72 -4.63
N LYS A 433 5.56 34.70 -3.90
CA LYS A 433 5.88 34.56 -2.48
C LYS A 433 4.62 34.39 -1.63
N LYS A 434 3.59 35.22 -1.82
CA LYS A 434 2.31 35.14 -1.10
C LYS A 434 1.64 33.79 -1.37
N THR A 435 1.55 33.36 -2.62
CA THR A 435 0.96 32.08 -3.01
C THR A 435 1.68 30.90 -2.33
N ASN A 436 3.01 30.88 -2.35
CA ASN A 436 3.77 29.81 -1.69
C ASN A 436 3.66 29.82 -0.16
N GLN A 437 3.50 31.00 0.47
CA GLN A 437 3.23 31.07 1.91
C GLN A 437 1.87 30.46 2.25
N GLU A 438 0.87 30.71 1.40
CA GLU A 438 -0.47 30.16 1.59
C GLU A 438 -0.52 28.65 1.33
N LEU A 439 0.12 28.15 0.26
CA LEU A 439 0.26 26.71 0.03
C LEU A 439 0.94 26.01 1.21
N LYS A 440 1.99 26.62 1.77
CA LYS A 440 2.67 26.10 2.96
C LYS A 440 1.75 26.06 4.19
N ARG A 441 0.89 27.07 4.37
CA ARG A 441 -0.12 27.11 5.43
C ARG A 441 -1.16 26.00 5.26
N LEU A 442 -1.64 25.80 4.04
CA LEU A 442 -2.64 24.80 3.67
C LEU A 442 -2.10 23.35 3.73
N SER A 443 -0.78 23.19 3.66
CA SER A 443 -0.11 21.88 3.77
C SER A 443 -0.02 21.33 5.21
N ASN A 444 -0.66 21.97 6.19
CA ASN A 444 -0.70 21.53 7.59
C ASN A 444 0.69 21.27 8.23
N LEU A 445 1.67 22.12 7.94
CA LEU A 445 3.00 21.97 8.54
C LEU A 445 2.99 22.36 10.02
N GLN A 446 3.32 21.41 10.90
CA GLN A 446 3.36 21.64 12.35
C GLN A 446 4.79 21.85 12.83
N LYS A 447 4.99 22.80 13.75
CA LYS A 447 6.31 23.06 14.35
C LYS A 447 6.58 22.04 15.46
N ILE A 448 7.31 20.99 15.11
CA ILE A 448 7.66 19.88 16.01
C ILE A 448 9.17 19.89 16.29
N SER A 449 9.57 19.56 17.52
CA SER A 449 11.00 19.46 17.84
C SER A 449 11.59 18.11 17.40
N PRO A 450 12.86 18.02 16.95
CA PRO A 450 13.43 16.76 16.45
C PRO A 450 13.43 15.59 17.44
N ASN A 451 13.42 15.88 18.74
CA ASN A 451 13.42 14.88 19.82
C ASN A 451 12.06 14.79 20.53
N GLU A 452 11.02 15.45 20.01
CA GLU A 452 9.68 15.38 20.58
C GLU A 452 9.09 13.99 20.36
N ALA A 453 8.67 13.34 21.45
CA ALA A 453 7.99 12.06 21.40
C ALA A 453 6.51 12.29 21.12
N LEU A 454 6.08 12.03 19.88
CA LEU A 454 4.67 12.09 19.49
C LEU A 454 3.99 10.76 19.83
N SER A 455 2.71 10.82 20.21
CA SER A 455 1.85 9.64 20.41
C SER A 455 1.17 9.18 19.11
N TYR A 456 1.54 9.77 17.98
CA TYR A 456 0.95 9.54 16.67
C TYR A 456 1.98 9.69 15.56
N VAL A 457 1.67 9.13 14.40
CA VAL A 457 2.34 9.39 13.13
C VAL A 457 1.45 10.26 12.26
N TYR A 458 2.02 11.27 11.61
CA TYR A 458 1.33 12.07 10.60
C TYR A 458 2.12 12.08 9.29
N GLU A 459 1.43 11.75 8.21
CA GLU A 459 1.99 11.65 6.87
C GLU A 459 1.12 12.48 5.92
N GLY A 460 1.71 13.45 5.22
CA GLY A 460 1.00 14.31 4.29
C GLY A 460 1.60 14.31 2.89
N ASP A 461 0.74 14.48 1.88
CA ASP A 461 1.14 14.58 0.48
C ASP A 461 0.20 15.54 -0.29
N PHE A 462 0.49 15.78 -1.56
CA PHE A 462 -0.37 16.53 -2.46
C PHE A 462 -0.42 15.92 -3.86
N ILE A 463 -1.52 16.21 -4.56
CA ILE A 463 -1.77 15.80 -5.94
C ILE A 463 -2.16 17.04 -6.75
N ILE A 464 -1.69 17.11 -7.99
CA ILE A 464 -2.17 18.09 -8.96
C ILE A 464 -3.36 17.47 -9.70
N GLU A 465 -4.57 17.86 -9.35
CA GLU A 465 -5.80 17.27 -9.89
C GLU A 465 -6.03 17.69 -11.34
N SER A 466 -6.04 19.00 -11.59
CA SER A 466 -6.34 19.55 -12.91
C SER A 466 -5.71 20.91 -13.13
N LEU A 467 -5.57 21.26 -14.40
CA LEU A 467 -5.29 22.61 -14.86
C LEU A 467 -6.27 22.93 -15.98
N ILE A 468 -7.17 23.88 -15.75
CA ILE A 468 -8.13 24.35 -16.75
C ILE A 468 -7.80 25.81 -17.01
N LYS A 469 -7.29 26.11 -18.21
CA LYS A 469 -6.68 27.41 -18.54
C LYS A 469 -5.60 27.82 -17.53
N ASP A 470 -5.91 28.77 -16.66
CA ASP A 470 -5.03 29.30 -15.62
C ASP A 470 -5.43 28.81 -14.21
N LEU A 471 -6.50 28.02 -14.10
CA LEU A 471 -7.04 27.52 -12.85
C LEU A 471 -6.42 26.16 -12.52
N LEU A 472 -5.62 26.11 -11.46
CA LEU A 472 -5.00 24.90 -10.95
C LEU A 472 -5.74 24.42 -9.71
N THR A 473 -6.18 23.17 -9.74
CA THR A 473 -6.75 22.50 -8.57
C THR A 473 -5.77 21.49 -8.01
N MET A 474 -5.51 21.57 -6.71
CA MET A 474 -4.66 20.65 -5.97
C MET A 474 -5.45 19.97 -4.86
N GLN A 475 -5.16 18.70 -4.65
CA GLN A 475 -5.62 17.95 -3.50
C GLN A 475 -4.47 17.82 -2.50
N PHE A 476 -4.72 18.18 -1.24
CA PHE A 476 -3.84 17.89 -0.11
C PHE A 476 -4.38 16.70 0.65
N THR A 477 -3.53 15.73 0.94
CA THR A 477 -3.88 14.54 1.72
C THR A 477 -3.08 14.49 3.00
N GLY A 478 -3.67 13.89 4.04
CA GLY A 478 -3.02 13.59 5.30
C GLY A 478 -3.52 12.27 5.87
N TYR A 479 -2.67 11.59 6.63
CA TYR A 479 -3.04 10.42 7.42
C TYR A 479 -2.45 10.55 8.81
N GLU A 480 -3.30 10.60 9.82
CA GLU A 480 -2.90 10.67 11.23
C GLU A 480 -3.23 9.36 11.94
N TYR A 481 -2.21 8.65 12.43
CA TYR A 481 -2.38 7.41 13.18
C TYR A 481 -1.89 7.56 14.61
N HIS A 482 -2.80 7.53 15.58
CA HIS A 482 -2.45 7.47 17.00
C HIS A 482 -2.06 6.04 17.38
N PHE A 483 -0.93 5.86 18.06
CA PHE A 483 -0.45 4.52 18.42
C PHE A 483 -1.49 3.77 19.26
N GLY A 484 -1.78 2.52 18.88
CA GLY A 484 -2.77 1.68 19.55
C GLY A 484 -4.23 1.93 19.16
N ALA A 485 -4.49 2.90 18.27
CA ALA A 485 -5.80 3.07 17.64
C ALA A 485 -6.08 1.93 16.65
N ALA A 486 -7.38 1.65 16.44
CA ALA A 486 -7.81 0.62 15.49
C ALA A 486 -7.53 0.99 14.03
N HIS A 487 -7.54 2.29 13.72
CA HIS A 487 -7.21 2.86 12.41
C HIS A 487 -6.76 4.31 12.59
N GLY A 488 -6.09 4.86 11.58
CA GLY A 488 -5.80 6.30 11.50
C GLY A 488 -6.95 7.08 10.87
N THR A 489 -6.80 8.41 10.83
CA THR A 489 -7.76 9.33 10.24
C THR A 489 -7.17 9.94 8.98
N GLY A 490 -7.83 9.68 7.85
CA GLY A 490 -7.51 10.34 6.58
C GLY A 490 -8.03 11.78 6.55
N ILE A 491 -7.28 12.67 5.93
CA ILE A 491 -7.61 14.07 5.71
C ILE A 491 -7.51 14.34 4.20
N GLN A 492 -8.47 15.06 3.64
CA GLN A 492 -8.46 15.48 2.24
C GLN A 492 -8.95 16.93 2.16
N ASN A 493 -8.19 17.80 1.49
CA ASN A 493 -8.58 19.17 1.23
C ASN A 493 -8.32 19.52 -0.23
N PHE A 494 -9.19 20.35 -0.82
CA PHE A 494 -9.02 20.81 -2.19
C PHE A 494 -8.75 22.30 -2.22
N VAL A 495 -7.82 22.70 -3.08
CA VAL A 495 -7.37 24.08 -3.22
C VAL A 495 -7.38 24.44 -4.69
N THR A 496 -8.16 25.45 -5.04
CA THR A 496 -8.28 25.95 -6.42
C THR A 496 -7.70 27.36 -6.47
N LEU A 497 -6.75 27.60 -7.37
CA LEU A 497 -6.07 28.89 -7.49
C LEU A 497 -5.75 29.26 -8.94
N ASN A 498 -5.69 30.55 -9.24
CA ASN A 498 -5.24 31.04 -10.53
C ASN A 498 -3.71 31.19 -10.54
N VAL A 499 -3.03 30.42 -11.40
CA VAL A 499 -1.56 30.34 -11.39
C VAL A 499 -0.86 31.61 -11.89
N LYS A 500 -1.57 32.53 -12.56
CA LYS A 500 -0.98 33.79 -13.05
C LYS A 500 -0.97 34.87 -11.98
N ASN A 501 -2.09 35.08 -11.30
CA ASN A 501 -2.25 36.15 -10.31
C ASN A 501 -2.14 35.66 -8.86
N GLY A 502 -2.10 34.34 -8.64
CA GLY A 502 -1.89 33.71 -7.34
C GLY A 502 -3.10 33.77 -6.41
N GLU A 503 -4.28 34.10 -6.92
CA GLU A 503 -5.53 34.18 -6.15
C GLU A 503 -6.10 32.78 -5.89
N PHE A 504 -6.61 32.56 -4.68
CA PHE A 504 -7.23 31.31 -4.25
C PHE A 504 -8.73 31.52 -4.18
N TYR A 505 -9.50 30.54 -4.63
CA TYR A 505 -10.96 30.66 -4.68
C TYR A 505 -11.64 29.70 -3.73
N GLU A 506 -12.64 30.20 -3.02
CA GLU A 506 -13.62 29.42 -2.27
C GLU A 506 -14.87 29.14 -3.12
N LEU A 507 -15.63 28.12 -2.73
CA LEU A 507 -16.83 27.69 -3.46
C LEU A 507 -17.84 28.83 -3.69
N GLN A 508 -18.06 29.68 -2.68
CA GLN A 508 -18.99 30.81 -2.76
C GLN A 508 -18.66 31.81 -3.88
N GLU A 509 -17.39 31.93 -4.30
CA GLU A 509 -16.97 32.89 -5.34
C GLU A 509 -17.38 32.47 -6.75
N LEU A 510 -17.84 31.22 -6.92
CA LEU A 510 -18.43 30.74 -8.16
C LEU A 510 -19.83 31.30 -8.39
N PHE A 511 -20.52 31.76 -7.34
CA PHE A 511 -21.94 32.09 -7.37
C PHE A 511 -22.20 33.59 -7.26
N LYS A 512 -23.35 34.03 -7.79
CA LYS A 512 -23.78 35.43 -7.68
C LYS A 512 -23.90 35.81 -6.20
N PRO A 513 -23.49 37.04 -5.81
CA PRO A 513 -23.67 37.52 -4.46
C PRO A 513 -25.13 37.37 -4.02
N GLN A 514 -25.36 36.86 -2.80
CA GLN A 514 -26.70 36.62 -2.22
C GLN A 514 -27.56 35.57 -2.94
N SER A 515 -27.01 34.79 -3.88
CA SER A 515 -27.72 33.64 -4.43
C SER A 515 -27.98 32.59 -3.34
N ASP A 516 -29.01 31.77 -3.53
CA ASP A 516 -29.41 30.70 -2.62
C ASP A 516 -28.66 29.38 -2.87
N PHE A 517 -27.44 29.47 -3.44
CA PHE A 517 -26.68 28.30 -3.90
C PHE A 517 -26.46 27.24 -2.82
N ILE A 518 -26.26 27.64 -1.56
CA ILE A 518 -26.09 26.71 -0.44
C ILE A 518 -27.30 25.80 -0.32
N THR A 519 -28.51 26.37 -0.32
CA THR A 519 -29.76 25.62 -0.24
C THR A 519 -29.92 24.74 -1.47
N LYS A 520 -29.74 25.31 -2.67
CA LYS A 520 -29.99 24.57 -3.91
C LYS A 520 -29.04 23.39 -4.11
N LEU A 521 -27.75 23.58 -3.89
CA LEU A 521 -26.77 22.49 -3.97
C LEU A 521 -27.00 21.45 -2.86
N SER A 522 -27.36 21.89 -1.65
CA SER A 522 -27.68 20.97 -0.56
C SER A 522 -28.85 20.06 -0.92
N ASP A 523 -29.91 20.61 -1.52
CA ASP A 523 -31.07 19.82 -1.96
C ASP A 523 -30.70 18.83 -3.06
N MET A 524 -29.89 19.24 -4.04
CA MET A 524 -29.41 18.34 -5.10
C MET A 524 -28.56 17.19 -4.55
N ILE A 525 -27.68 17.47 -3.59
CA ILE A 525 -26.88 16.44 -2.89
C ILE A 525 -27.80 15.50 -2.11
N LYS A 526 -28.80 16.04 -1.39
CA LYS A 526 -29.80 15.26 -0.66
C LYS A 526 -30.53 14.29 -1.60
N GLU A 527 -30.92 14.74 -2.78
CA GLU A 527 -31.55 13.88 -3.81
C GLU A 527 -30.60 12.78 -4.31
N GLN A 528 -29.31 13.08 -4.48
CA GLN A 528 -28.31 12.07 -4.84
C GLN A 528 -28.12 11.03 -3.72
N MET A 529 -28.05 11.47 -2.45
CA MET A 529 -27.95 10.57 -1.30
C MET A 529 -29.14 9.62 -1.20
N LEU A 530 -30.36 10.10 -1.49
CA LEU A 530 -31.58 9.29 -1.46
C LEU A 530 -31.62 8.18 -2.53
N LYS A 531 -30.75 8.23 -3.56
CA LYS A 531 -30.63 7.17 -4.56
C LYS A 531 -29.82 5.98 -4.05
N GLU A 532 -28.95 6.19 -3.05
CA GLU A 532 -28.09 5.17 -2.45
C GLU A 532 -28.07 5.32 -0.91
N PRO A 533 -29.24 5.26 -0.25
CA PRO A 533 -29.38 5.62 1.15
C PRO A 533 -28.55 4.74 2.10
N GLU A 534 -28.19 3.52 1.68
CA GLU A 534 -27.35 2.59 2.44
C GLU A 534 -25.90 3.05 2.60
N LYS A 535 -25.42 3.99 1.77
CA LYS A 535 -24.07 4.55 1.87
C LYS A 535 -23.96 5.66 2.91
N TYR A 536 -25.05 6.31 3.27
CA TYR A 536 -25.02 7.55 4.04
C TYR A 536 -25.68 7.39 5.41
N PHE A 537 -25.37 8.31 6.32
CA PHE A 537 -26.14 8.45 7.55
C PHE A 537 -27.57 8.87 7.25
N SER A 538 -28.45 8.73 8.25
CA SER A 538 -29.85 9.15 8.12
C SER A 538 -29.96 10.55 7.55
N ILE A 539 -30.82 10.72 6.56
CA ILE A 539 -30.97 11.98 5.82
C ILE A 539 -31.38 13.16 6.71
N ASP A 540 -31.99 12.89 7.87
CA ASP A 540 -32.36 13.90 8.87
C ASP A 540 -31.14 14.53 9.57
N LEU A 541 -29.98 13.86 9.50
CA LEU A 541 -28.71 14.37 10.04
C LEU A 541 -27.94 15.24 9.04
N TYR A 542 -28.33 15.22 7.76
CA TYR A 542 -27.68 16.01 6.73
C TYR A 542 -28.05 17.49 6.87
N LYS A 543 -27.05 18.33 7.13
CA LYS A 543 -27.22 19.77 7.42
C LYS A 543 -27.02 20.68 6.19
N GLY A 544 -26.70 20.10 5.03
CA GLY A 544 -26.31 20.86 3.84
C GLY A 544 -24.82 21.20 3.80
N ILE A 545 -24.42 21.89 2.73
CA ILE A 545 -23.05 22.33 2.48
C ILE A 545 -22.74 23.65 3.20
N LYS A 546 -21.44 23.98 3.30
CA LYS A 546 -20.94 25.29 3.77
C LYS A 546 -20.57 26.19 2.59
N PRO A 547 -20.51 27.53 2.76
CA PRO A 547 -20.05 28.45 1.71
C PRO A 547 -18.63 28.16 1.20
N ASN A 548 -17.79 27.58 2.06
CA ASN A 548 -16.39 27.21 1.78
C ASN A 548 -16.20 25.68 1.73
N GLN A 549 -17.23 24.92 1.37
CA GLN A 549 -17.13 23.47 1.23
C GLN A 549 -16.04 23.09 0.21
N ASN A 550 -15.29 22.02 0.47
CA ASN A 550 -14.29 21.49 -0.45
C ASN A 550 -14.92 21.17 -1.81
N PHE A 551 -14.29 21.64 -2.89
CA PHE A 551 -14.82 21.50 -4.23
C PHE A 551 -13.73 21.33 -5.30
N THR A 552 -14.11 20.76 -6.43
CA THR A 552 -13.35 20.78 -7.68
C THR A 552 -14.26 21.16 -8.83
N VAL A 553 -13.69 21.66 -9.93
CA VAL A 553 -14.43 22.00 -11.15
C VAL A 553 -13.81 21.32 -12.37
N THR A 554 -14.67 20.98 -13.34
CA THR A 554 -14.29 20.69 -14.73
C THR A 554 -14.83 21.81 -15.63
N GLU A 555 -14.70 21.68 -16.96
CA GLU A 555 -15.37 22.61 -17.88
C GLU A 555 -16.90 22.56 -17.74
N ASP A 556 -17.49 21.44 -17.32
CA ASP A 556 -18.95 21.25 -17.35
C ASP A 556 -19.57 20.94 -15.99
N THR A 557 -18.77 20.70 -14.95
CA THR A 557 -19.27 20.19 -13.66
C THR A 557 -18.59 20.81 -12.45
N LEU A 558 -19.37 20.97 -11.38
CA LEU A 558 -18.93 21.19 -10.02
C LEU A 558 -18.97 19.87 -9.24
N THR A 559 -17.91 19.52 -8.52
CA THR A 559 -17.92 18.40 -7.57
C THR A 559 -17.72 18.91 -6.15
N ILE A 560 -18.59 18.53 -5.23
CA ILE A 560 -18.55 18.87 -3.81
C ILE A 560 -18.09 17.65 -3.01
N TYR A 561 -17.18 17.87 -2.05
CA TYR A 561 -16.59 16.83 -1.21
C TYR A 561 -16.94 17.03 0.26
N PHE A 562 -17.14 15.94 0.98
CA PHE A 562 -17.35 15.90 2.42
C PHE A 562 -16.23 15.13 3.11
N ASP A 563 -15.96 15.51 4.36
CA ASP A 563 -14.93 14.83 5.15
C ASP A 563 -15.36 13.40 5.49
N SER A 564 -14.37 12.51 5.66
CA SER A 564 -14.64 11.15 6.15
C SER A 564 -15.36 11.20 7.50
N GLY A 565 -16.49 10.48 7.61
CA GLY A 565 -17.31 10.50 8.81
C GLY A 565 -18.30 11.67 8.93
N GLU A 566 -18.33 12.61 7.97
CA GLU A 566 -19.22 13.78 8.05
C GLU A 566 -20.68 13.40 7.78
N ILE A 567 -20.93 12.71 6.66
CA ILE A 567 -22.29 12.33 6.22
C ILE A 567 -22.44 10.82 5.94
N ALA A 568 -21.35 10.06 6.11
CA ALA A 568 -21.29 8.62 5.86
C ALA A 568 -20.30 7.96 6.82
N ALA A 569 -20.39 6.64 6.99
CA ALA A 569 -19.42 5.89 7.79
C ALA A 569 -18.01 5.98 7.17
N TYR A 570 -16.97 5.88 8.00
CA TYR A 570 -15.56 5.96 7.57
C TYR A 570 -15.21 5.00 6.41
N ALA A 571 -15.87 3.83 6.35
CA ALA A 571 -15.67 2.83 5.30
C ALA A 571 -16.05 3.31 3.88
N VAL A 572 -16.87 4.36 3.77
CA VAL A 572 -17.26 4.98 2.48
C VAL A 572 -16.16 5.91 1.97
N GLY A 573 -15.19 6.29 2.81
CA GLY A 573 -14.13 7.23 2.49
C GLY A 573 -14.63 8.67 2.53
N PHE A 574 -14.32 9.46 1.48
CA PHE A 574 -14.71 10.85 1.34
C PHE A 574 -15.88 10.97 0.35
N PRO A 575 -17.13 11.18 0.83
CA PRO A 575 -18.27 11.34 -0.05
C PRO A 575 -18.09 12.51 -1.01
N LYS A 576 -18.47 12.31 -2.28
CA LYS A 576 -18.43 13.36 -3.30
C LYS A 576 -19.66 13.33 -4.19
N PHE A 577 -20.11 14.51 -4.61
CA PHE A 577 -21.31 14.68 -5.42
C PHE A 577 -21.00 15.61 -6.59
N THR A 578 -21.31 15.16 -7.80
CA THR A 578 -21.06 15.93 -9.01
C THR A 578 -22.37 16.54 -9.50
N ILE A 579 -22.31 17.83 -9.85
CA ILE A 579 -23.43 18.66 -10.25
C ILE A 579 -23.05 19.32 -11.59
N PRO A 580 -23.79 19.04 -12.68
CA PRO A 580 -23.55 19.70 -13.96
C PRO A 580 -23.82 21.21 -13.87
N PHE A 581 -22.98 22.05 -14.48
CA PHE A 581 -23.20 23.49 -14.51
C PHE A 581 -24.51 23.85 -15.21
N SER A 582 -24.93 23.07 -16.20
CA SER A 582 -26.22 23.24 -16.88
C SER A 582 -27.43 23.22 -15.92
N GLU A 583 -27.32 22.58 -14.75
CA GLU A 583 -28.39 22.51 -13.76
C GLU A 583 -28.38 23.65 -12.74
N ILE A 584 -27.29 24.43 -12.68
CA ILE A 584 -27.09 25.50 -11.68
C ILE A 584 -26.69 26.83 -12.31
N MET A 585 -26.75 26.94 -13.64
CA MET A 585 -26.21 28.06 -14.40
C MET A 585 -26.81 29.42 -14.01
N GLU A 586 -28.09 29.42 -13.64
CA GLU A 586 -28.79 30.60 -13.11
C GLU A 586 -28.16 31.20 -11.84
N LEU A 587 -27.46 30.39 -11.05
CA LEU A 587 -26.82 30.77 -9.79
C LEU A 587 -25.38 31.26 -9.98
N ILE A 588 -24.72 30.83 -11.05
CA ILE A 588 -23.29 31.07 -11.30
C ILE A 588 -23.05 32.55 -11.60
N ASN A 589 -22.00 33.13 -10.99
CA ASN A 589 -21.54 34.45 -11.35
C ASN A 589 -20.66 34.38 -12.60
N GLU A 590 -21.28 34.48 -13.77
CA GLU A 590 -20.55 34.43 -15.04
C GLU A 590 -19.54 35.58 -15.21
N GLU A 591 -19.75 36.72 -14.54
CA GLU A 591 -18.81 37.84 -14.52
C GLU A 591 -17.72 37.68 -13.44
N GLY A 592 -17.83 36.66 -12.59
CA GLY A 592 -16.93 36.39 -11.48
C GLY A 592 -15.57 35.87 -11.93
N GLU A 593 -14.53 36.20 -11.17
CA GLU A 593 -13.15 35.86 -11.53
C GLU A 593 -12.93 34.34 -11.65
N LEU A 594 -13.50 33.54 -10.75
CA LEU A 594 -13.40 32.09 -10.80
C LEU A 594 -14.01 31.51 -12.09
N TRP A 595 -15.20 32.00 -12.50
CA TRP A 595 -15.84 31.54 -13.73
C TRP A 595 -15.06 31.97 -14.98
N GLN A 596 -14.58 33.22 -15.00
CA GLN A 596 -13.74 33.74 -16.09
C GLN A 596 -12.36 33.08 -16.17
N ALA A 597 -11.84 32.55 -15.06
CA ALA A 597 -10.62 31.76 -15.06
C ALA A 597 -10.85 30.34 -15.61
N LEU A 598 -12.07 29.83 -15.49
CA LEU A 598 -12.50 28.51 -15.98
C LEU A 598 -12.87 28.53 -17.48
N HIS A 599 -13.60 29.56 -17.93
CA HIS A 599 -14.20 29.70 -19.28
C HIS A 599 -13.69 30.88 -20.07
#